data_AF-A0AAE8VWN3-F1
#
_entry.id   AF-A0AAE8VWN3-F1
#
_cell.length_a   1.000
_cell.length_b   1.000
_cell.length_c   1.000
_cell.angle_alpha   90.00
_cell.angle_beta   90.00
_cell.angle_gamma   90.00
#
_symmetry.space_group_name_H-M   'P 1'
#
loop_
_entity.id
_entity.type
_entity.pdbx_description
1 polymer ?
#
loop_
_entity_poly.entity_id
_entity_poly.type
_entity_poly.pdbx_seq_one_letter_code
_entity_poly.pdbx_strand_id
1 'polypeptide(L)'
;MSTASTRLPEGRYGRSSDEHADRKLKVIGAVLGAALLVLIGWFAYHYVVGNRISVEVYTFEASATSVKVHLRGDKDAGVKGYCTVRSQAEDGAEVGRADFHFAADTTDIDEVVTLHTTSRGTTAELVSCHAG
;
A
#
# COMPACT_ATOMS: atom_id res chain seq x y z
N MET A 1 -49.94 34.41 -46.75
CA MET A 1 -48.79 34.37 -45.82
C MET A 1 -48.39 32.93 -45.60
N SER A 2 -47.20 32.54 -46.07
CA SER A 2 -46.57 31.29 -45.69
C SER A 2 -45.07 31.56 -45.64
N THR A 3 -44.51 31.55 -44.44
CA THR A 3 -43.06 31.58 -44.24
C THR A 3 -42.52 30.22 -44.62
N ALA A 4 -41.86 30.13 -45.78
CA ALA A 4 -41.17 28.93 -46.19
C ALA A 4 -40.10 28.59 -45.14
N SER A 5 -40.21 27.41 -44.54
CA SER A 5 -39.20 26.86 -43.65
C SER A 5 -37.98 26.48 -44.48
N THR A 6 -36.93 27.29 -44.41
CA THR A 6 -35.64 26.97 -45.04
C THR A 6 -35.01 25.81 -44.28
N ARG A 7 -35.33 24.56 -44.66
CA ARG A 7 -34.49 23.42 -44.28
C ARG A 7 -33.13 23.59 -44.97
N LEU A 8 -32.07 23.63 -44.16
CA LEU A 8 -30.71 23.77 -44.68
C LEU A 8 -30.39 22.57 -45.60
N PRO A 9 -29.69 22.78 -46.73
CA PRO A 9 -29.34 21.71 -47.66
C PRO A 9 -28.49 20.63 -46.99
N GLU A 10 -28.94 19.38 -47.06
CA GLU A 10 -28.16 18.24 -46.60
C GLU A 10 -26.92 18.08 -47.50
N GLY A 11 -25.74 17.98 -46.89
CA GLY A 11 -24.49 17.69 -47.60
C GLY A 11 -23.63 18.90 -47.99
N ARG A 12 -24.05 20.16 -47.75
CA ARG A 12 -23.19 21.35 -48.04
C ARG A 12 -22.26 21.75 -46.89
N TYR A 13 -22.65 21.46 -45.66
CA TYR A 13 -21.80 21.59 -44.46
C TYR A 13 -21.62 20.18 -43.90
N GLY A 14 -20.42 19.62 -44.02
CA GLY A 14 -20.13 18.20 -43.80
C GLY A 14 -20.41 17.74 -42.37
N ARG A 15 -21.62 17.24 -42.13
CA ARG A 15 -22.06 16.78 -40.80
C ARG A 15 -21.73 15.29 -40.54
N SER A 16 -21.55 14.50 -41.59
CA SER A 16 -21.34 13.04 -41.49
C SER A 16 -19.94 12.64 -41.04
N SER A 17 -18.91 13.44 -41.38
CA SER A 17 -17.52 13.25 -40.91
C SER A 17 -17.43 13.40 -39.40
N ASP A 18 -18.06 14.43 -38.86
CA ASP A 18 -18.00 14.78 -37.44
C ASP A 18 -18.71 13.75 -36.56
N GLU A 19 -19.81 13.16 -37.02
CA GLU A 19 -20.54 12.13 -36.25
C GLU A 19 -19.77 10.81 -36.14
N HIS A 20 -19.03 10.44 -37.19
CA HIS A 20 -18.11 9.29 -37.14
C HIS A 20 -16.86 9.58 -36.30
N ALA A 21 -16.32 10.80 -36.36
CA ALA A 21 -15.21 11.23 -35.53
C ALA A 21 -15.59 11.25 -34.05
N ASP A 22 -16.76 11.79 -33.70
CA ASP A 22 -17.31 11.80 -32.35
C ASP A 22 -17.52 10.38 -31.82
N ARG A 23 -18.04 9.46 -32.64
CA ARG A 23 -18.17 8.05 -32.26
C ARG A 23 -16.82 7.39 -32.03
N LYS A 24 -15.82 7.65 -32.86
CA LYS A 24 -14.45 7.12 -32.67
C LYS A 24 -13.81 7.68 -31.40
N LEU A 25 -13.94 8.97 -31.14
CA LEU A 25 -13.41 9.62 -29.94
C LEU A 25 -14.08 9.09 -28.67
N LYS A 26 -15.40 8.85 -28.69
CA LYS A 26 -16.12 8.21 -27.59
C LYS A 26 -15.63 6.79 -27.32
N VAL A 27 -15.41 5.99 -28.37
CA VAL A 27 -14.87 4.63 -28.23
C VAL A 27 -13.46 4.67 -27.68
N ILE A 28 -12.58 5.52 -28.21
CA ILE A 28 -11.20 5.66 -27.71
C ILE A 28 -11.22 6.11 -26.26
N GLY A 29 -12.03 7.12 -25.91
CA GLY A 29 -12.19 7.59 -24.54
C GLY A 29 -12.69 6.50 -23.59
N ALA A 30 -13.67 5.70 -24.02
CA ALA A 30 -14.17 4.57 -23.25
C ALA A 30 -13.10 3.48 -23.04
N VAL A 31 -12.32 3.17 -24.08
CA VAL A 31 -11.22 2.19 -24.00
C VAL A 31 -10.12 2.69 -23.06
N LEU A 32 -9.70 3.96 -23.19
CA LEU A 32 -8.69 4.56 -22.31
C LEU A 32 -9.19 4.63 -20.86
N GLY A 33 -10.46 4.97 -20.66
CA GLY A 33 -11.09 4.97 -19.34
C GLY A 33 -11.12 3.57 -18.71
N ALA A 34 -11.52 2.55 -19.49
CA ALA A 34 -11.51 1.17 -19.01
C ALA A 34 -10.09 0.68 -18.69
N ALA A 35 -9.11 0.98 -19.55
CA ALA A 35 -7.71 0.64 -19.31
C ALA A 35 -7.15 1.31 -18.04
N LEU A 36 -7.50 2.58 -17.81
CA LEU A 36 -7.12 3.29 -16.59
C LEU A 36 -7.72 2.64 -15.34
N LEU A 37 -9.00 2.25 -15.37
CA LEU A 37 -9.65 1.57 -14.24
C LEU A 37 -9.00 0.21 -13.95
N VAL A 38 -8.64 -0.56 -14.98
CA VAL A 38 -7.91 -1.83 -14.82
C VAL A 38 -6.54 -1.57 -14.19
N LEU A 39 -5.81 -0.56 -14.65
CA LEU A 39 -4.50 -0.20 -14.11
C LEU A 39 -4.57 0.27 -12.65
N ILE A 40 -5.57 1.07 -12.29
CA ILE A 40 -5.82 1.47 -10.89
C ILE A 40 -6.16 0.23 -10.03
N GLY A 41 -7.05 -0.64 -10.52
CA GLY A 41 -7.42 -1.87 -9.81
C GLY A 41 -6.24 -2.80 -9.59
N TRP A 42 -5.36 -2.93 -10.58
CA TRP A 42 -4.11 -3.68 -10.48
C TRP A 42 -3.18 -3.12 -9.40
N PHE A 43 -2.94 -1.81 -9.41
CA PHE A 43 -2.11 -1.17 -8.38
C PHE A 43 -2.70 -1.32 -6.99
N ALA A 44 -4.02 -1.15 -6.84
CA ALA A 44 -4.70 -1.36 -5.56
C ALA A 44 -4.55 -2.80 -5.05
N TYR A 45 -4.75 -3.80 -5.93
CA TYR A 45 -4.58 -5.21 -5.57
C TYR A 45 -3.16 -5.52 -5.10
N HIS A 46 -2.14 -5.09 -5.86
CA HIS A 46 -0.75 -5.31 -5.51
C HIS A 46 -0.32 -4.60 -4.22
N TYR A 47 -0.89 -3.43 -3.94
CA TYR A 47 -0.58 -2.69 -2.72
C TYR A 47 -1.16 -3.37 -1.47
N VAL A 48 -2.36 -3.96 -1.57
CA VAL A 48 -3.03 -4.59 -0.42
C VAL A 48 -2.51 -6.02 -0.16
N VAL A 49 -2.32 -6.81 -1.21
CA VAL A 49 -1.89 -8.23 -1.08
C VAL A 49 -0.38 -8.36 -0.86
N GLY A 50 0.39 -7.29 -1.01
CA GLY A 50 1.84 -7.29 -0.85
C GLY A 50 2.35 -7.50 0.60
N ASN A 51 1.48 -7.35 1.61
CA ASN A 51 1.87 -7.53 3.02
C ASN A 51 1.94 -9.02 3.40
N ARG A 52 3.01 -9.68 2.98
CA ARG A 52 3.27 -11.10 3.29
C ARG A 52 3.71 -11.36 4.73
N ILE A 53 3.92 -10.30 5.52
CA ILE A 53 4.35 -10.33 6.92
C ILE A 53 3.48 -9.33 7.68
N SER A 54 2.62 -9.84 8.55
CA SER A 54 1.73 -9.07 9.42
C SER A 54 2.17 -9.30 10.86
N VAL A 55 2.97 -8.39 11.40
CA VAL A 55 3.45 -8.46 12.79
C VAL A 55 3.00 -7.22 13.53
N GLU A 56 2.68 -7.37 14.81
CA GLU A 56 2.34 -6.31 15.74
C GLU A 56 3.12 -6.46 17.05
N VAL A 57 3.27 -5.35 17.77
CA VAL A 57 3.79 -5.36 19.13
C VAL A 57 2.60 -5.53 20.07
N TYR A 58 2.49 -6.69 20.71
CA TYR A 58 1.42 -6.96 21.67
C TYR A 58 1.69 -6.28 23.03
N THR A 59 2.94 -6.39 23.51
CA THR A 59 3.37 -5.76 24.76
C THR A 59 4.88 -5.55 24.80
N PHE A 60 5.36 -4.75 25.75
CA PHE A 60 6.79 -4.55 25.98
C PHE A 60 7.11 -4.34 27.46
N GLU A 61 8.31 -4.73 27.85
CA GLU A 61 8.87 -4.51 29.19
C GLU A 61 10.17 -3.72 29.08
N ALA A 62 10.17 -2.50 29.61
CA ALA A 62 11.33 -1.63 29.60
C ALA A 62 12.24 -1.86 30.82
N SER A 63 13.54 -1.96 30.55
CA SER A 63 14.62 -1.99 31.53
C SER A 63 15.54 -0.76 31.37
N ALA A 64 16.62 -0.68 32.16
CA ALA A 64 17.53 0.47 32.11
C ALA A 64 18.28 0.61 30.77
N THR A 65 18.60 -0.51 30.11
CA THR A 65 19.42 -0.58 28.88
C THR A 65 18.91 -1.63 27.90
N SER A 66 17.66 -2.04 28.05
CA SER A 66 17.01 -2.95 27.10
C SER A 66 15.49 -2.83 27.21
N VAL A 67 14.81 -3.23 26.14
CA VAL A 67 13.36 -3.38 26.09
C VAL A 67 13.05 -4.77 25.56
N LYS A 68 12.31 -5.58 26.32
CA LYS A 68 11.76 -6.84 25.81
C LYS A 68 10.48 -6.53 25.05
N VAL A 69 10.33 -7.06 23.86
CA VAL A 69 9.22 -6.78 22.96
C VAL A 69 8.57 -8.10 22.60
N HIS A 70 7.26 -8.20 22.83
CA HIS A 70 6.46 -9.35 22.42
C HIS A 70 5.90 -9.08 21.03
N LEU A 71 6.44 -9.79 20.04
CA LEU A 71 6.01 -9.71 18.66
C LEU A 71 5.00 -10.83 18.39
N ARG A 72 3.83 -10.46 17.90
CA ARG A 72 2.79 -11.40 17.50
C ARG A 72 2.38 -11.14 16.05
N GLY A 73 2.09 -12.18 15.29
CA GLY A 73 1.66 -12.01 13.91
C GLY A 73 1.69 -13.27 13.08
N ASP A 74 1.53 -13.10 11.78
CA ASP A 74 1.58 -14.17 10.80
C ASP A 74 2.39 -13.75 9.56
N LYS A 75 2.92 -14.75 8.85
CA LYS A 75 3.51 -14.55 7.54
C LYS A 75 3.21 -15.71 6.60
N ASP A 76 3.26 -15.41 5.31
CA ASP A 76 3.08 -16.40 4.25
C ASP A 76 4.16 -17.49 4.35
N ALA A 77 3.76 -18.74 4.09
CA ALA A 77 4.67 -19.88 4.09
C ALA A 77 5.81 -19.70 3.06
N GLY A 78 7.04 -19.96 3.48
CA GLY A 78 8.22 -19.87 2.60
C GLY A 78 8.79 -18.47 2.41
N VAL A 79 8.17 -17.43 2.98
CA VAL A 79 8.69 -16.05 2.96
C VAL A 79 9.71 -15.87 4.08
N LYS A 80 10.94 -15.46 3.77
CA LYS A 80 11.86 -14.96 4.80
C LYS A 80 11.64 -13.47 4.98
N GLY A 81 12.06 -12.93 6.12
CA GLY A 81 11.95 -11.51 6.33
C GLY A 81 12.49 -11.06 7.65
N TYR A 82 12.35 -9.77 7.91
CA TYR A 82 12.67 -9.17 9.18
C TYR A 82 11.75 -8.01 9.47
N CYS A 83 11.57 -7.71 10.75
CA CYS A 83 10.90 -6.49 11.18
C CYS A 83 11.85 -5.63 12.00
N THR A 84 11.84 -4.34 11.73
CA THR A 84 12.61 -3.34 12.48
C THR A 84 11.77 -2.83 13.62
N VAL A 85 12.29 -2.92 14.84
CA VAL A 85 11.67 -2.36 16.05
C VAL A 85 12.52 -1.21 16.57
N ARG A 86 11.85 -0.16 17.02
CA ARG A 86 12.46 1.04 17.63
C ARG A 86 11.95 1.23 19.04
N SER A 87 12.82 1.76 19.90
CA SER A 87 12.44 2.28 21.22
C SER A 87 12.91 3.73 21.37
N GLN A 88 12.05 4.56 21.96
CA GLN A 88 12.32 5.95 22.29
C GLN A 88 12.35 6.15 23.80
N ALA A 89 13.13 7.12 24.29
CA ALA A 89 13.10 7.58 25.67
C ALA A 89 11.90 8.51 25.94
N GLU A 90 11.72 8.91 27.20
CA GLU A 90 10.64 9.81 27.63
C GLU A 90 10.66 11.16 26.91
N ASP A 91 11.83 11.64 26.51
CA ASP A 91 12.02 12.88 25.73
C ASP A 91 11.80 12.69 24.22
N GLY A 92 11.49 11.47 23.78
CA GLY A 92 11.33 11.10 22.37
C GLY A 92 12.64 10.80 21.63
N ALA A 93 13.80 10.81 22.30
CA ALA A 93 15.05 10.43 21.66
C ALA A 93 15.05 8.93 21.33
N GLU A 94 15.48 8.55 20.13
CA GLU A 94 15.67 7.14 19.78
C GLU A 94 16.84 6.55 20.57
N VAL A 95 16.57 5.50 21.36
CA VAL A 95 17.56 4.87 22.24
C VAL A 95 17.87 3.44 21.85
N GLY A 96 17.10 2.85 20.93
CA GLY A 96 17.42 1.54 20.38
C GLY A 96 16.66 1.27 19.09
N ARG A 97 17.33 0.55 18.19
CA ARG A 97 16.77 0.03 16.95
C ARG A 97 17.44 -1.30 16.62
N ALA A 98 16.66 -2.30 16.25
CA ALA A 98 17.17 -3.58 15.79
C ALA A 98 16.21 -4.24 14.80
N ASP A 99 16.79 -5.09 13.96
CA ASP A 99 16.06 -5.93 13.02
C ASP A 99 15.94 -7.35 13.59
N PHE A 100 14.72 -7.87 13.62
CA PHE A 100 14.43 -9.23 14.07
C PHE A 100 14.02 -10.08 12.88
N HIS A 101 14.82 -11.12 12.61
CA HIS A 101 14.67 -11.98 11.43
C HIS A 101 13.76 -13.17 11.71
N PHE A 102 12.92 -13.52 10.74
CA PHE A 102 12.03 -14.69 10.78
C PHE A 102 12.44 -15.70 9.71
N ALA A 103 12.49 -16.98 10.09
CA ALA A 103 12.85 -18.07 9.21
C ALA A 103 11.72 -18.41 8.23
N ALA A 104 12.03 -19.10 7.12
CA ALA A 104 11.06 -19.38 6.06
C ALA A 104 9.90 -20.30 6.50
N ASP A 105 10.17 -21.18 7.45
CA ASP A 105 9.27 -22.19 8.00
C ASP A 105 8.33 -21.66 9.09
N THR A 106 8.62 -20.49 9.67
CA THR A 106 7.74 -19.82 10.64
C THR A 106 6.51 -19.27 9.93
N THR A 107 5.29 -19.66 10.28
CA THR A 107 4.06 -19.03 9.72
C THR A 107 3.29 -18.24 10.77
N ASP A 108 3.36 -18.70 12.02
CA ASP A 108 2.82 -18.03 13.20
C ASP A 108 4.01 -17.45 13.98
N ILE A 109 3.97 -16.16 14.25
CA ILE A 109 5.02 -15.44 14.97
C ILE A 109 4.45 -15.12 16.36
N ASP A 110 5.05 -15.71 17.39
CA ASP A 110 4.81 -15.37 18.80
C ASP A 110 6.15 -15.51 19.55
N GLU A 111 6.92 -14.43 19.55
CA GLU A 111 8.29 -14.43 20.09
C GLU A 111 8.56 -13.21 20.95
N VAL A 112 9.37 -13.40 22.00
CA VAL A 112 9.88 -12.32 22.84
C VAL A 112 11.30 -12.01 22.44
N VAL A 113 11.49 -10.82 21.86
CA VAL A 113 12.80 -10.35 21.41
C VAL A 113 13.32 -9.27 22.34
N THR A 114 14.65 -9.21 22.52
CA THR A 114 15.28 -8.18 23.35
C THR A 114 15.93 -7.13 22.47
N LEU A 115 15.43 -5.90 22.56
CA LEU A 115 16.02 -4.73 21.94
C LEU A 115 16.99 -4.08 22.94
N HIS A 116 18.28 -4.07 22.63
CA HIS A 116 19.26 -3.35 23.44
C HIS A 116 19.15 -1.84 23.21
N THR A 117 19.20 -1.08 24.30
CA THR A 117 19.05 0.38 24.27
C THR A 117 20.23 1.07 24.95
N THR A 118 20.56 2.29 24.50
CA THR A 118 21.63 3.12 25.06
C THR A 118 21.23 3.76 26.39
N SER A 119 19.93 3.96 26.62
CA SER A 119 19.33 4.40 27.89
C SER A 119 17.93 3.80 28.05
N ARG A 120 17.20 4.16 29.11
CA ARG A 120 15.86 3.61 29.37
C ARG A 120 14.89 4.04 28.27
N GLY A 121 14.41 3.07 27.49
CA GLY A 121 13.30 3.25 26.56
C GLY A 121 11.95 3.22 27.27
N THR A 122 10.99 3.97 26.76
CA THR A 122 9.60 4.04 27.23
C THR A 122 8.60 3.55 26.18
N THR A 123 9.06 3.24 24.96
CA THR A 123 8.22 2.70 23.88
C THR A 123 8.84 1.46 23.23
N ALA A 124 8.01 0.69 22.54
CA ALA A 124 8.44 -0.33 21.59
C ALA A 124 7.54 -0.24 20.36
N GLU A 125 8.09 0.24 19.25
CA GLU A 125 7.35 0.52 18.02
C GLU A 125 7.88 -0.35 16.88
N LEU A 126 6.96 -1.01 16.19
CA LEU A 126 7.26 -1.64 14.91
C LEU A 126 7.40 -0.55 13.84
N VAL A 127 8.59 -0.41 13.27
CA VAL A 127 8.87 0.63 12.25
C VAL A 127 8.51 0.12 10.86
N SER A 128 8.96 -1.09 10.54
CA SER A 128 8.72 -1.71 9.24
C SER A 128 8.90 -3.23 9.31
N CYS A 129 8.29 -3.92 8.34
CA CYS A 129 8.53 -5.33 8.08
C CYS A 129 8.83 -5.52 6.59
N HIS A 130 9.85 -6.32 6.30
CA HIS A 130 10.32 -6.58 4.95
C HIS A 130 10.38 -8.09 4.68
N ALA A 131 9.77 -8.51 3.58
CA ALA A 131 9.98 -9.82 3.00
C ALA A 131 11.26 -9.84 2.16
N GLY A 132 12.04 -10.93 2.24
CA GLY A 132 13.33 -11.11 1.56
C GLY A 132 13.55 -12.53 1.06
#